data_AF-A0A6B2L1W3-F1
#
_entry.id   AF-A0A6B2L1W3-F1
#
_cell.length_a   1.000
_cell.length_b   1.000
_cell.length_c   1.000
_cell.angle_alpha   90.00
_cell.angle_beta   90.00
_cell.angle_gamma   90.00
#
_symmetry.space_group_name_H-M   'P 1'
#
loop_
_entity.id
_entity.type
_entity.pdbx_description
1 polymer ?
#
loop_
_entity_poly.entity_id
_entity_poly.type
_entity_poly.pdbx_seq_one_letter_code
_entity_poly.pdbx_strand_id
1 'polypeptide(L)'
;MDEDLRYCVMDSGLEKNFESLNNNITISIELTKNSAIRAQTLFLLIQEAFEAMSTKECEEWFKFIESNTDHLHQILSTTNDKNANGHAVRALAGLLRRLSKTNDVLFCGRILLSLSRIMPLLDPSGVNSKGLINRANITNIQPSDDNDFMVGVEDIGKLDKEGEDVSIDFQFHQQFWSMVQYFQDPEKAVSTEQHWETASHQIKQVLKVFTSITSLQNEEGTDVTASDVSFIKFLTSPKLIQLEVQDPYFRRHILIQLLIFCQAVKKSSLKSNETTLNEMKSTMEEFEKKAKSLIEKTSSNGKKISAAISHILKREENWINWKKDGCVSFERFEKDSKVQKTHKRPLEKSGGEEEASKNKKVKVSLGNELLDNLWNQPTTIEDFEGPPDVQHFLAPAIEELKSGDFDPASKIVDGKIFQWKAHRMLRQNFDMMVSLSNSSLGDVILTPQLFELKQESDENYKQSEKTQEKTPEAMNTSPSPALSRSSDKTKKTEPSTTKSEVKTVKKK
;
A
#
# COMPACT_ATOMS: atom_id res chain seq x y z
N MET A 1 15.00 19.49 1.37
CA MET A 1 14.50 18.63 0.27
C MET A 1 13.00 18.40 0.38
N ASP A 2 12.49 17.70 1.41
CA ASP A 2 11.03 17.49 1.58
C ASP A 2 10.23 18.81 1.62
N GLU A 3 10.68 19.81 2.38
CA GLU A 3 10.01 21.12 2.46
C GLU A 3 10.18 21.95 1.18
N ASP A 4 11.35 21.93 0.54
CA ASP A 4 11.58 22.68 -0.71
C ASP A 4 10.67 22.16 -1.83
N LEU A 5 10.53 20.84 -1.93
CA LEU A 5 9.64 20.18 -2.88
C LEU A 5 8.17 20.53 -2.60
N ARG A 6 7.80 20.64 -1.33
CA ARG A 6 6.47 21.07 -0.89
C ARG A 6 6.15 22.50 -1.33
N TYR A 7 7.09 23.44 -1.13
CA TYR A 7 6.94 24.80 -1.62
C TYR A 7 6.76 24.84 -3.14
N CYS A 8 7.59 24.12 -3.90
CA CYS A 8 7.47 24.07 -5.36
C CYS A 8 6.13 23.50 -5.86
N VAL A 9 5.61 22.45 -5.20
CA VAL A 9 4.32 21.84 -5.54
C VAL A 9 3.16 22.78 -5.21
N MET A 10 3.19 23.44 -4.05
CA MET A 10 2.17 24.39 -3.64
C MET A 10 2.13 25.62 -4.54
N ASP A 11 3.30 26.18 -4.87
CA ASP A 11 3.42 27.34 -5.75
C ASP A 11 2.91 27.01 -7.16
N SER A 12 3.31 25.86 -7.72
CA SER A 12 2.83 25.39 -9.03
C SER A 12 1.31 25.14 -9.05
N GLY A 13 0.75 24.64 -7.94
CA GLY A 13 -0.69 24.43 -7.78
C GLY A 13 -1.47 25.74 -7.71
N LEU A 14 -0.95 26.74 -7.01
CA LEU A 14 -1.54 28.08 -6.89
C LEU A 14 -1.44 28.87 -8.21
N GLU A 15 -0.31 28.76 -8.91
CA GLU A 15 -0.09 29.38 -10.22
C GLU A 15 -0.82 28.69 -11.37
N LYS A 16 -1.47 27.54 -11.11
CA LYS A 16 -2.19 26.71 -12.09
C LYS A 16 -1.29 26.21 -13.23
N ASN A 17 -0.01 26.04 -12.95
CA ASN A 17 0.93 25.53 -13.93
C ASN A 17 0.98 24.01 -13.87
N PHE A 18 0.09 23.36 -14.64
CA PHE A 18 0.02 21.90 -14.68
C PHE A 18 1.32 21.25 -15.17
N GLU A 19 2.09 21.90 -16.04
CA GLU A 19 3.35 21.36 -16.54
C GLU A 19 4.40 21.30 -15.42
N SER A 20 4.57 22.41 -14.68
CA SER A 20 5.46 22.45 -13.51
C SER A 20 5.01 21.49 -12.42
N LEU A 21 3.70 21.40 -12.16
CA LEU A 21 3.15 20.46 -11.18
C LEU A 21 3.43 18.99 -11.57
N ASN A 22 3.23 18.64 -12.83
CA ASN A 22 3.51 17.30 -13.36
C ASN A 22 5.00 16.97 -13.28
N ASN A 23 5.87 17.93 -13.61
CA ASN A 23 7.32 17.76 -13.49
C ASN A 23 7.73 17.53 -12.04
N ASN A 24 7.21 18.33 -11.10
CA ASN A 24 7.51 18.19 -9.67
C ASN A 24 7.05 16.84 -9.11
N ILE A 25 5.86 16.36 -9.47
CA ILE A 25 5.40 15.03 -9.04
C ILE A 25 6.19 13.90 -9.72
N THR A 26 6.57 14.06 -10.99
CA THR A 26 7.41 13.06 -11.68
C THR A 26 8.78 12.94 -11.00
N ILE A 27 9.41 14.06 -10.66
CA ILE A 27 10.64 14.10 -9.89
C ILE A 27 10.43 13.44 -8.52
N SER A 28 9.32 13.75 -7.84
CA SER A 28 8.97 13.15 -6.55
C SER A 28 8.84 11.62 -6.61
N ILE A 29 8.22 11.10 -7.68
CA ILE A 29 8.10 9.66 -7.94
C ILE A 29 9.49 9.03 -8.08
N GLU A 30 10.37 9.66 -8.87
CA GLU A 30 11.71 9.14 -9.12
C GLU A 30 12.61 9.19 -7.87
N LEU A 31 12.53 10.29 -7.10
CA LEU A 31 13.22 10.41 -5.81
C LEU A 31 12.72 9.38 -4.80
N THR A 32 11.43 9.05 -4.83
CA THR A 32 10.86 8.00 -3.96
C THR A 32 11.36 6.61 -4.37
N LYS A 33 11.44 6.31 -5.68
CA LYS A 33 12.00 5.03 -6.18
C LYS A 33 13.47 4.86 -5.77
N ASN A 34 14.24 5.94 -5.81
CA ASN A 34 15.64 5.96 -5.40
C ASN A 34 15.83 6.02 -3.86
N SER A 35 14.75 5.89 -3.08
CA SER A 35 14.75 5.97 -1.61
C SER A 35 15.32 7.29 -1.05
N ALA A 36 15.36 8.35 -1.84
CA ALA A 36 15.81 9.68 -1.42
C ALA A 36 14.74 10.43 -0.62
N ILE A 37 13.46 10.16 -0.89
CA ILE A 37 12.29 10.72 -0.20
C ILE A 37 11.39 9.57 0.29
N ARG A 38 10.72 9.78 1.42
CA ARG A 38 9.73 8.82 1.96
C ARG A 38 8.50 8.77 1.09
N ALA A 39 7.96 7.57 0.85
CA ALA A 39 6.72 7.39 0.08
C ALA A 39 5.54 8.20 0.65
N GLN A 40 5.46 8.35 1.98
CA GLN A 40 4.49 9.23 2.64
C GLN A 40 4.50 10.66 2.10
N THR A 41 5.68 11.24 1.85
CA THR A 41 5.83 12.62 1.40
C THR A 41 5.22 12.80 0.02
N LEU A 42 5.41 11.86 -0.91
CA LEU A 42 4.81 11.90 -2.25
C LEU A 42 3.27 12.02 -2.18
N PHE A 43 2.61 11.19 -1.37
CA PHE A 43 1.15 11.23 -1.26
C PHE A 43 0.64 12.47 -0.51
N LEU A 44 1.44 13.03 0.41
CA LEU A 44 1.13 14.31 1.04
C LEU A 44 1.18 15.45 0.02
N LEU A 45 2.20 15.49 -0.85
CA LEU A 45 2.29 16.49 -1.92
C LEU A 45 1.11 16.41 -2.88
N ILE A 46 0.70 15.19 -3.26
CA ILE A 46 -0.49 14.97 -4.08
C ILE A 46 -1.75 15.46 -3.37
N GLN A 47 -1.89 15.19 -2.06
CA GLN A 47 -3.02 15.67 -1.27
C GLN A 47 -3.08 17.20 -1.26
N GLU A 48 -1.96 17.86 -0.98
CA GLU A 48 -1.87 19.32 -0.90
C GLU A 48 -2.14 19.97 -2.26
N ALA A 49 -1.64 19.39 -3.35
CA ALA A 49 -1.96 19.83 -4.69
C ALA A 49 -3.48 19.76 -4.97
N PHE A 50 -4.15 18.67 -4.59
CA PHE A 50 -5.60 18.60 -4.71
C PHE A 50 -6.30 19.67 -3.86
N GLU A 51 -5.86 19.89 -2.62
CA GLU A 51 -6.46 20.89 -1.72
C GLU A 51 -6.31 22.34 -2.25
N ALA A 52 -5.23 22.64 -2.97
CA ALA A 52 -4.97 23.96 -3.56
C ALA A 52 -5.80 24.26 -4.82
N MET A 53 -6.22 23.23 -5.56
CA MET A 53 -6.92 23.39 -6.85
C MET A 53 -8.44 23.31 -6.72
N SER A 54 -9.21 23.86 -7.66
CA SER A 54 -10.66 23.68 -7.76
C SER A 54 -11.05 22.27 -8.23
N THR A 55 -12.34 21.90 -8.15
CA THR A 55 -12.80 20.56 -8.57
C THR A 55 -12.59 20.28 -10.06
N LYS A 56 -12.78 21.29 -10.93
CA LYS A 56 -12.54 21.17 -12.38
C LYS A 56 -11.05 20.97 -12.70
N GLU A 57 -10.19 21.75 -12.05
CA GLU A 57 -8.73 21.64 -12.21
C GLU A 57 -8.23 20.29 -11.68
N CYS A 58 -8.78 19.81 -10.56
CA CYS A 58 -8.49 18.47 -10.06
C CYS A 58 -8.86 17.40 -11.08
N GLU A 59 -9.99 17.52 -11.78
CA GLU A 59 -10.41 16.54 -12.81
C GLU A 59 -9.47 16.50 -14.02
N GLU A 60 -9.01 17.66 -14.47
CA GLU A 60 -8.03 17.77 -15.54
C GLU A 60 -6.68 17.18 -15.11
N TRP A 61 -6.18 17.57 -13.95
CA TRP A 61 -4.92 17.07 -13.39
C TRP A 61 -4.98 15.58 -13.06
N PHE A 62 -6.15 15.05 -12.68
CA PHE A 62 -6.29 13.64 -12.35
C PHE A 62 -5.93 12.70 -13.51
N LYS A 63 -6.03 13.15 -14.77
CA LYS A 63 -5.58 12.38 -15.95
C LYS A 63 -4.08 12.04 -15.88
N PHE A 64 -3.27 12.95 -15.33
CA PHE A 64 -1.86 12.70 -15.10
C PHE A 64 -1.65 11.66 -14.00
N ILE A 65 -2.42 11.73 -12.91
CA ILE A 65 -2.36 10.74 -11.82
C ILE A 65 -2.78 9.35 -12.31
N GLU A 66 -3.83 9.26 -13.12
CA GLU A 66 -4.29 8.01 -13.76
C GLU A 66 -3.18 7.36 -14.60
N SER A 67 -2.46 8.17 -15.39
CA SER A 67 -1.36 7.71 -16.23
C SER A 67 -0.17 7.18 -15.42
N ASN A 68 -0.03 7.62 -14.16
CA ASN A 68 1.06 7.22 -13.26
C ASN A 68 0.64 6.19 -12.20
N THR A 69 -0.57 5.63 -12.29
CA THR A 69 -1.11 4.68 -11.29
C THR A 69 -0.19 3.47 -11.05
N ASP A 70 0.45 2.95 -12.09
CA ASP A 70 1.35 1.78 -11.97
C ASP A 70 2.63 2.11 -11.20
N HIS A 71 3.20 3.31 -11.39
CA HIS A 71 4.35 3.77 -10.61
C HIS A 71 3.99 4.00 -9.15
N LEU A 72 2.81 4.59 -8.88
CA LEU A 72 2.31 4.79 -7.53
C LEU A 72 2.05 3.45 -6.83
N HIS A 73 1.49 2.46 -7.55
CA HIS A 73 1.32 1.11 -7.05
C HIS A 73 2.65 0.46 -6.68
N GLN A 74 3.64 0.52 -7.58
CA GLN A 74 4.97 -0.03 -7.35
C GLN A 74 5.65 0.57 -6.10
N ILE A 75 5.48 1.88 -5.89
CA ILE A 75 6.00 2.57 -4.69
C ILE A 75 5.35 2.01 -3.42
N LEU A 76 4.02 1.88 -3.40
CA LEU A 76 3.30 1.34 -2.24
C LEU A 76 3.61 -0.13 -1.98
N SER A 77 3.75 -0.94 -3.02
CA SER A 77 4.06 -2.37 -2.89
C SER A 77 5.49 -2.62 -2.40
N THR A 78 6.45 -1.79 -2.81
CA THR A 78 7.88 -2.00 -2.51
C THR A 78 8.26 -1.44 -1.14
N THR A 79 7.69 -0.29 -0.76
CA THR A 79 8.14 0.44 0.43
C THR A 79 7.59 -0.18 1.73
N ASN A 80 6.55 -1.03 1.67
CA ASN A 80 5.85 -1.60 2.84
C ASN A 80 5.47 -0.55 3.92
N ASP A 81 5.41 0.73 3.54
CA ASP A 81 5.15 1.84 4.43
C ASP A 81 3.64 1.99 4.64
N LYS A 82 3.17 1.49 5.80
CA LYS A 82 1.76 1.59 6.20
C LYS A 82 1.27 3.04 6.24
N ASN A 83 2.15 4.01 6.48
CA ASN A 83 1.77 5.42 6.50
C ASN A 83 1.47 5.92 5.08
N ALA A 84 2.27 5.53 4.09
CA ALA A 84 2.07 5.90 2.69
C ALA A 84 0.70 5.46 2.16
N ASN A 85 0.28 4.22 2.46
CA ASN A 85 -1.07 3.71 2.13
C ASN A 85 -2.17 4.60 2.73
N GLY A 86 -2.04 4.97 4.01
CA GLY A 86 -2.96 5.87 4.68
C GLY A 86 -3.03 7.26 4.04
N HIS A 87 -1.90 7.81 3.59
CA HIS A 87 -1.85 9.10 2.89
C HIS A 87 -2.45 9.03 1.49
N ALA A 88 -2.21 7.96 0.73
CA ALA A 88 -2.85 7.74 -0.57
C ALA A 88 -4.39 7.71 -0.44
N VAL A 89 -4.90 6.95 0.54
CA VAL A 89 -6.33 6.89 0.85
C VAL A 89 -6.87 8.26 1.28
N ARG A 90 -6.14 9.00 2.14
CA ARG A 90 -6.58 10.34 2.57
C ARG A 90 -6.62 11.34 1.42
N ALA A 91 -5.63 11.34 0.54
CA ALA A 91 -5.58 12.22 -0.63
C ALA A 91 -6.81 12.02 -1.53
N LEU A 92 -7.06 10.77 -1.94
CA LEU A 92 -8.15 10.43 -2.84
C LEU A 92 -9.53 10.51 -2.18
N ALA A 93 -9.65 10.10 -0.91
CA ALA A 93 -10.90 10.25 -0.16
C ALA A 93 -11.21 11.72 0.17
N GLY A 94 -10.19 12.55 0.37
CA GLY A 94 -10.31 13.99 0.54
C GLY A 94 -10.88 14.65 -0.71
N LEU A 95 -10.37 14.27 -1.89
CA LEU A 95 -10.92 14.70 -3.17
C LEU A 95 -12.38 14.26 -3.35
N LEU A 96 -12.69 12.98 -3.07
CA LEU A 96 -14.07 12.47 -3.15
C LEU A 96 -15.07 13.23 -2.27
N ARG A 97 -14.65 13.74 -1.11
CA ARG A 97 -15.53 14.52 -0.22
C ARG A 97 -15.90 15.90 -0.78
N ARG A 98 -15.10 16.42 -1.72
CA ARG A 98 -15.31 17.74 -2.34
C ARG A 98 -16.22 17.66 -3.58
N LEU A 99 -16.43 16.46 -4.11
CA LEU A 99 -17.21 16.23 -5.32
C LEU A 99 -18.70 16.06 -5.04
N SER A 100 -19.53 16.48 -5.99
CA SER A 100 -20.96 16.22 -5.96
C SER A 100 -21.26 14.76 -6.32
N LYS A 101 -21.98 14.07 -5.44
CA LYS A 101 -22.39 12.67 -5.66
C LYS A 101 -23.49 12.51 -6.73
N THR A 102 -24.05 13.61 -7.25
CA THR A 102 -25.08 13.56 -8.31
C THR A 102 -24.54 13.99 -9.66
N ASN A 103 -23.62 14.97 -9.68
CA ASN A 103 -23.14 15.56 -10.93
C ASN A 103 -21.78 14.98 -11.36
N ASP A 104 -20.89 14.69 -10.40
CA ASP A 104 -19.51 14.29 -10.68
C ASP A 104 -19.32 12.77 -10.58
N VAL A 105 -20.36 12.00 -10.91
CA VAL A 105 -20.38 10.54 -10.66
C VAL A 105 -19.31 9.80 -11.46
N LEU A 106 -19.08 10.20 -12.71
CA LEU A 106 -18.02 9.64 -13.55
C LEU A 106 -16.64 9.91 -12.93
N PHE A 107 -16.41 11.13 -12.44
CA PHE A 107 -15.13 11.48 -11.82
C PHE A 107 -14.94 10.76 -10.48
N CYS A 108 -15.99 10.63 -9.67
CA CYS A 108 -15.95 9.81 -8.45
C CYS A 108 -15.61 8.34 -8.75
N GLY A 109 -16.18 7.78 -9.83
CA GLY A 109 -15.86 6.43 -10.30
C GLY A 109 -14.40 6.28 -10.71
N ARG A 110 -13.86 7.23 -11.49
CA ARG A 110 -12.44 7.29 -11.87
C ARG A 110 -11.52 7.32 -10.66
N ILE A 111 -11.83 8.14 -9.65
CA ILE A 111 -11.03 8.20 -8.42
C ILE A 111 -11.04 6.87 -7.66
N LEU A 112 -12.21 6.23 -7.51
CA LEU A 112 -12.33 4.95 -6.84
C LEU A 112 -11.58 3.83 -7.59
N LEU A 113 -11.63 3.82 -8.92
CA LEU A 113 -10.89 2.87 -9.75
C LEU A 113 -9.37 3.08 -9.60
N SER A 114 -8.88 4.31 -9.66
CA SER A 114 -7.47 4.62 -9.45
C SER A 114 -7.01 4.24 -8.04
N LEU A 115 -7.80 4.52 -7.00
CA LEU A 115 -7.50 4.08 -5.64
C LEU A 115 -7.38 2.55 -5.57
N SER A 116 -8.29 1.81 -6.21
CA SER A 116 -8.25 0.35 -6.24
C SER A 116 -7.05 -0.23 -7.00
N ARG A 117 -6.52 0.51 -7.99
CA ARG A 117 -5.33 0.12 -8.76
C ARG A 117 -4.04 0.44 -8.03
N ILE A 118 -3.99 1.58 -7.34
CA ILE A 118 -2.81 2.02 -6.59
C ILE A 118 -2.61 1.15 -5.34
N MET A 119 -3.68 0.82 -4.63
CA MET A 119 -3.60 0.07 -3.37
C MET A 119 -3.17 -1.39 -3.60
N PRO A 120 -2.19 -1.91 -2.82
CA PRO A 120 -1.91 -3.34 -2.79
C PRO A 120 -3.16 -4.15 -2.41
N LEU A 121 -3.40 -5.27 -3.11
CA LEU A 121 -4.64 -6.06 -2.98
C LEU A 121 -4.91 -6.56 -1.56
N LEU A 122 -3.86 -6.81 -0.80
CA LEU A 122 -3.90 -7.36 0.55
C LEU A 122 -3.75 -6.30 1.64
N ASP A 123 -3.66 -5.03 1.26
CA ASP A 123 -3.59 -3.98 2.27
C ASP A 123 -4.91 -3.90 3.05
N PRO A 124 -4.86 -3.90 4.39
CA PRO A 124 -6.06 -3.82 5.22
C PRO A 124 -6.92 -2.58 4.93
N SER A 125 -6.35 -1.49 4.41
CA SER A 125 -7.08 -0.27 4.07
C SER A 125 -7.97 -0.46 2.83
N GLY A 126 -7.66 -1.43 1.96
CA GLY A 126 -8.47 -1.80 0.81
C GLY A 126 -9.62 -2.77 1.13
N VAL A 127 -9.64 -3.33 2.34
CA VAL A 127 -10.61 -4.37 2.73
C VAL A 127 -11.49 -3.90 3.88
N ASN A 128 -12.80 -3.86 3.65
CA ASN A 128 -13.78 -3.72 4.73
C ASN A 128 -13.88 -5.02 5.54
N SER A 129 -12.91 -5.22 6.44
CA SER A 129 -12.72 -6.42 7.29
C SER A 129 -13.83 -6.57 8.33
N LYS A 130 -14.26 -5.46 8.94
CA LYS A 130 -15.39 -5.41 9.88
C LYS A 130 -16.74 -5.62 9.20
N GLY A 131 -16.80 -5.49 7.87
CA GLY A 131 -18.04 -5.59 7.10
C GLY A 131 -19.06 -4.52 7.49
N LEU A 132 -18.59 -3.31 7.81
CA LEU A 132 -19.45 -2.19 8.16
C LEU A 132 -20.35 -1.79 6.99
N ILE A 133 -21.62 -1.52 7.30
CA ILE A 133 -22.62 -1.13 6.31
C ILE A 133 -22.48 0.38 6.02
N ASN A 134 -22.57 0.77 4.76
CA ASN A 134 -22.51 2.17 4.36
C ASN A 134 -23.83 2.89 4.65
N ARG A 135 -23.97 3.46 5.84
CA ARG A 135 -25.16 4.23 6.26
C ARG A 135 -25.27 5.63 5.63
N ALA A 136 -24.27 6.08 4.88
CA ALA A 136 -24.29 7.41 4.26
C ALA A 136 -25.07 7.46 2.94
N ASN A 137 -25.34 6.32 2.30
CA ASN A 137 -26.15 6.29 1.07
C ASN A 137 -27.62 6.09 1.39
N ILE A 138 -28.29 7.18 1.75
CA ILE A 138 -29.71 7.18 2.11
C ILE A 138 -30.55 7.42 0.85
N THR A 139 -31.64 6.65 0.71
CA THR A 139 -32.73 6.95 -0.21
C THR A 139 -33.63 7.99 0.45
N ASN A 140 -33.57 9.23 -0.02
CA ASN A 140 -34.42 10.30 0.47
C ASN A 140 -35.84 10.08 -0.05
N ILE A 141 -36.77 9.78 0.86
CA ILE A 141 -38.19 9.66 0.53
C ILE A 141 -38.75 11.08 0.44
N GLN A 142 -39.35 11.43 -0.70
CA GLN A 142 -40.02 12.72 -0.83
C GLN A 142 -41.18 12.78 0.17
N PRO A 143 -41.30 13.84 0.99
CA PRO A 143 -42.48 14.07 1.79
C PRO A 143 -43.62 14.38 0.82
N SER A 144 -44.70 13.64 0.93
CA SER A 144 -45.85 13.75 0.04
C SER A 144 -47.10 13.47 0.83
N ASP A 145 -48.11 14.31 0.65
CA ASP A 145 -49.42 14.17 1.28
C ASP A 145 -50.36 13.34 0.38
N ASP A 146 -51.42 12.78 0.96
CA ASP A 146 -52.45 12.01 0.23
C ASP A 146 -53.00 12.77 -1.01
N ASN A 147 -53.09 14.10 -0.92
CA ASN A 147 -53.54 14.97 -2.01
C ASN A 147 -52.61 14.93 -3.23
N ASP A 148 -51.30 14.76 -3.02
CA ASP A 148 -50.31 14.74 -4.10
C ASP A 148 -50.32 13.39 -4.85
N PHE A 149 -50.84 12.32 -4.22
CA PHE A 149 -51.14 11.06 -4.90
C PHE A 149 -52.32 11.23 -5.87
N MET A 150 -53.39 11.91 -5.46
CA MET A 150 -54.62 12.06 -6.25
C MET A 150 -54.47 12.94 -7.49
N VAL A 151 -53.61 13.98 -7.44
CA VAL A 151 -53.39 14.90 -8.58
C VAL A 151 -52.61 14.23 -9.73
N GLY A 152 -51.89 13.13 -9.47
CA GLY A 152 -51.10 12.40 -10.48
C GLY A 152 -51.81 11.22 -11.15
N VAL A 153 -52.96 10.79 -10.61
CA VAL A 153 -53.68 9.58 -11.06
C VAL A 153 -54.60 9.86 -12.25
N GLU A 154 -54.95 11.12 -12.53
CA GLU A 154 -55.81 11.45 -13.67
C GLU A 154 -55.15 11.19 -15.05
N ASP A 155 -53.81 11.20 -15.13
CA ASP A 155 -53.06 11.04 -16.40
C ASP A 155 -52.31 9.70 -16.54
N ILE A 156 -52.26 8.86 -15.50
CA ILE A 156 -51.60 7.55 -15.53
C ILE A 156 -52.70 6.50 -15.62
N GLY A 157 -52.97 6.07 -16.86
CA GLY A 157 -54.03 5.13 -17.22
C GLY A 157 -54.35 4.12 -16.13
N LYS A 158 -55.58 4.20 -15.63
CA LYS A 158 -56.18 3.23 -14.71
C LYS A 158 -55.80 1.81 -15.14
N LEU A 159 -55.18 1.08 -14.22
CA LEU A 159 -55.04 -0.38 -14.27
C LEU A 159 -56.42 -1.04 -14.01
N ASP A 160 -57.49 -0.55 -14.65
CA ASP A 160 -58.84 -1.11 -14.56
C ASP A 160 -58.99 -2.12 -15.70
N LYS A 161 -58.41 -3.31 -15.56
CA LYS A 161 -58.85 -4.50 -16.32
C LYS A 161 -58.99 -5.69 -15.39
N GLU A 162 -60.26 -5.95 -15.06
CA GLU A 162 -60.91 -7.09 -14.42
C GLU A 162 -59.99 -8.24 -13.94
N GLY A 163 -59.73 -8.28 -12.63
CA GLY A 163 -59.19 -9.45 -11.92
C GLY A 163 -58.31 -9.10 -10.71
N GLU A 164 -58.91 -9.10 -9.51
CA GLU A 164 -58.32 -8.70 -8.22
C GLU A 164 -57.68 -7.29 -8.20
N ASP A 165 -58.44 -6.35 -7.64
CA ASP A 165 -58.10 -4.94 -7.46
C ASP A 165 -56.83 -4.79 -6.59
N VAL A 166 -55.65 -4.78 -7.20
CA VAL A 166 -54.41 -4.37 -6.54
C VAL A 166 -54.26 -2.88 -6.76
N SER A 167 -55.03 -2.10 -6.01
CA SER A 167 -54.88 -0.64 -5.98
C SER A 167 -53.51 -0.31 -5.40
N ILE A 168 -52.59 0.16 -6.24
CA ILE A 168 -51.35 0.79 -5.79
C ILE A 168 -51.79 2.13 -5.21
N ASP A 169 -51.85 2.21 -3.88
CA ASP A 169 -52.31 3.39 -3.14
C ASP A 169 -51.15 4.09 -2.43
N PHE A 170 -51.44 5.26 -1.85
CA PHE A 170 -50.46 5.99 -1.05
C PHE A 170 -49.92 5.16 0.13
N GLN A 171 -50.78 4.32 0.72
CA GLN A 171 -50.38 3.41 1.79
C GLN A 171 -49.35 2.38 1.32
N PHE A 172 -49.51 1.81 0.13
CA PHE A 172 -48.53 0.91 -0.49
C PHE A 172 -47.21 1.64 -0.73
N HIS A 173 -47.23 2.88 -1.24
CA HIS A 173 -46.01 3.68 -1.42
C HIS A 173 -45.26 3.85 -0.10
N GLN A 174 -45.97 4.22 0.97
CA GLN A 174 -45.37 4.39 2.30
C GLN A 174 -44.80 3.07 2.83
N GLN A 175 -45.54 1.97 2.70
CA GLN A 175 -45.08 0.63 3.10
C GLN A 175 -43.86 0.18 2.28
N PHE A 176 -43.85 0.42 0.97
CA PHE A 176 -42.79 0.06 0.06
C PHE A 176 -41.48 0.79 0.40
N TRP A 177 -41.51 2.12 0.58
CA TRP A 177 -40.30 2.86 0.92
C TRP A 177 -39.86 2.65 2.37
N SER A 178 -40.80 2.42 3.29
CA SER A 178 -40.47 1.97 4.65
C SER A 178 -39.74 0.62 4.64
N MET A 179 -40.17 -0.32 3.80
CA MET A 179 -39.48 -1.60 3.59
C MET A 179 -38.05 -1.40 3.10
N VAL A 180 -37.84 -0.51 2.12
CA VAL A 180 -36.49 -0.21 1.59
C VAL A 180 -35.55 0.36 2.66
N GLN A 181 -36.06 1.04 3.69
CA GLN A 181 -35.22 1.47 4.83
C GLN A 181 -34.65 0.28 5.62
N TYR A 182 -35.37 -0.84 5.72
CA TYR A 182 -34.84 -2.08 6.31
C TYR A 182 -33.75 -2.72 5.43
N PHE A 183 -33.84 -2.58 4.10
CA PHE A 183 -32.77 -3.02 3.20
C PHE A 183 -31.49 -2.19 3.34
N GLN A 184 -31.61 -0.90 3.67
CA GLN A 184 -30.46 -0.03 3.93
C GLN A 184 -29.71 -0.41 5.21
N ASP A 185 -30.42 -0.89 6.24
CA ASP A 185 -29.82 -1.30 7.51
C ASP A 185 -30.46 -2.60 8.04
N PRO A 186 -30.01 -3.77 7.54
CA PRO A 186 -30.53 -5.08 7.93
C PRO A 186 -30.46 -5.36 9.43
N GLU A 187 -29.51 -4.74 10.14
CA GLU A 187 -29.39 -4.87 11.60
C GLU A 187 -30.65 -4.35 12.31
N LYS A 188 -31.29 -3.28 11.80
CA LYS A 188 -32.52 -2.72 12.39
C LYS A 188 -33.71 -3.66 12.30
N ALA A 189 -33.80 -4.43 11.22
CA ALA A 189 -34.87 -5.41 11.04
C ALA A 189 -34.80 -6.54 12.09
N VAL A 190 -33.61 -6.80 12.64
CA VAL A 190 -33.35 -7.89 13.59
C VAL A 190 -33.28 -7.39 15.05
N SER A 191 -33.23 -6.08 15.28
CA SER A 191 -33.11 -5.49 16.63
C SER A 191 -34.26 -5.86 17.56
N THR A 192 -35.50 -5.87 17.04
CA THR A 192 -36.72 -6.11 17.81
C THR A 192 -37.67 -6.99 17.00
N GLU A 193 -38.36 -7.93 17.65
CA GLU A 193 -39.36 -8.80 17.02
C GLU A 193 -40.42 -8.01 16.23
N GLN A 194 -40.91 -6.90 16.79
CA GLN A 194 -41.85 -5.99 16.11
C GLN A 194 -41.32 -5.42 14.78
N HIS A 195 -40.02 -5.11 14.71
CA HIS A 195 -39.43 -4.61 13.46
C HIS A 195 -39.34 -5.72 12.41
N TRP A 196 -39.05 -6.95 12.84
CA TRP A 196 -39.04 -8.11 11.94
C TRP A 196 -40.44 -8.42 11.41
N GLU A 197 -41.46 -8.39 12.28
CA GLU A 197 -42.86 -8.62 11.88
C GLU A 197 -43.33 -7.56 10.89
N THR A 198 -43.04 -6.28 11.18
CA THR A 198 -43.38 -5.16 10.30
C THR A 198 -42.71 -5.31 8.93
N ALA A 199 -41.39 -5.55 8.91
CA ALA A 199 -40.64 -5.76 7.67
C ALA A 199 -41.16 -6.97 6.89
N SER A 200 -41.43 -8.09 7.58
CA SER A 200 -41.96 -9.31 6.97
C SER A 200 -43.34 -9.09 6.36
N HIS A 201 -44.21 -8.34 7.04
CA HIS A 201 -45.53 -7.98 6.54
C HIS A 201 -45.44 -7.11 5.27
N GLN A 202 -44.61 -6.06 5.30
CA GLN A 202 -44.39 -5.19 4.16
C GLN A 202 -43.79 -5.95 2.96
N ILE A 203 -42.80 -6.82 3.17
CA ILE A 203 -42.21 -7.67 2.12
C ILE A 203 -43.28 -8.59 1.51
N LYS A 204 -44.14 -9.21 2.32
CA LYS A 204 -45.23 -10.08 1.83
C LYS A 204 -46.22 -9.31 0.97
N GLN A 205 -46.58 -8.08 1.34
CA GLN A 205 -47.45 -7.22 0.54
C GLN A 205 -46.82 -6.87 -0.80
N VAL A 206 -45.57 -6.41 -0.81
CA VAL A 206 -44.84 -6.08 -2.06
C VAL A 206 -44.70 -7.31 -2.97
N LEU A 207 -44.36 -8.47 -2.41
CA LEU A 207 -44.30 -9.71 -3.19
C LEU A 207 -45.67 -10.10 -3.76
N LYS A 208 -46.77 -9.88 -3.03
CA LYS A 208 -48.13 -10.12 -3.55
C LYS A 208 -48.42 -9.24 -4.77
N VAL A 209 -48.13 -7.94 -4.69
CA VAL A 209 -48.28 -7.01 -5.82
C VAL A 209 -47.45 -7.46 -7.01
N PHE A 210 -46.19 -7.82 -6.78
CA PHE A 210 -45.31 -8.29 -7.85
C PHE A 210 -45.78 -9.61 -8.47
N THR A 211 -46.36 -10.54 -7.68
CA THR A 211 -46.95 -11.78 -8.22
C THR A 211 -48.14 -11.52 -9.12
N SER A 212 -49.03 -10.59 -8.75
CA SER A 212 -50.18 -10.22 -9.57
C SER A 212 -49.73 -9.63 -10.90
N ILE A 213 -48.83 -8.65 -10.88
CA ILE A 213 -48.35 -7.96 -12.08
C ILE A 213 -47.56 -8.89 -13.01
N THR A 214 -46.71 -9.76 -12.45
CA THR A 214 -45.94 -10.72 -13.25
C THR A 214 -46.86 -11.76 -13.91
N SER A 215 -47.99 -12.10 -13.29
CA SER A 215 -48.95 -13.04 -13.87
C SER A 215 -49.67 -12.42 -15.09
N LEU A 216 -49.95 -11.11 -15.03
CA LEU A 216 -50.61 -10.34 -16.09
C LEU A 216 -49.71 -10.07 -17.31
N GLN A 217 -48.40 -9.92 -17.10
CA GLN A 217 -47.44 -9.56 -18.14
C GLN A 217 -46.84 -10.75 -18.91
N ASN A 218 -47.39 -11.96 -18.77
CA ASN A 218 -46.89 -13.14 -19.49
C ASN A 218 -47.21 -13.13 -21.01
N GLU A 219 -47.84 -12.08 -21.53
CA GLU A 219 -48.03 -11.88 -22.97
C GLU A 219 -46.99 -10.89 -23.52
N GLU A 220 -46.06 -11.44 -24.30
CA GLU A 220 -45.11 -10.76 -25.21
C GLU A 220 -44.20 -9.67 -24.60
N GLY A 221 -43.14 -10.10 -23.92
CA GLY A 221 -42.03 -9.22 -23.55
C GLY A 221 -41.11 -8.92 -24.73
N THR A 222 -41.38 -7.85 -25.48
CA THR A 222 -40.37 -7.18 -26.31
C THR A 222 -39.23 -6.70 -25.40
N ASP A 223 -37.99 -7.09 -25.71
CA ASP A 223 -36.79 -6.54 -25.08
C ASP A 223 -36.77 -5.02 -25.35
N VAL A 224 -37.17 -4.23 -24.35
CA VAL A 224 -37.05 -2.78 -24.39
C VAL A 224 -35.56 -2.47 -24.42
N THR A 225 -35.09 -2.02 -25.58
CA THR A 225 -33.73 -1.51 -25.77
C THR A 225 -33.49 -0.41 -24.76
N ALA A 226 -32.43 -0.57 -23.95
CA ALA A 226 -32.02 0.41 -22.96
C ALA A 226 -31.97 1.80 -23.59
N SER A 227 -32.81 2.71 -23.11
CA SER A 227 -32.67 4.13 -23.44
C SER A 227 -31.39 4.64 -22.79
N ASP A 228 -30.69 5.57 -23.47
CA ASP A 228 -29.41 6.15 -23.04
C ASP A 228 -29.48 6.95 -21.72
N VAL A 229 -30.66 7.04 -21.09
CA VAL A 229 -30.87 7.76 -19.84
C VAL A 229 -30.81 6.78 -18.67
N SER A 230 -29.62 6.65 -18.07
CA SER A 230 -29.41 5.85 -16.86
C SER A 230 -29.73 6.66 -15.60
N PHE A 231 -30.70 6.22 -14.80
CA PHE A 231 -30.97 6.78 -13.49
C PHE A 231 -30.03 6.15 -12.43
N ILE A 232 -29.36 7.00 -11.65
CA ILE A 232 -28.37 6.58 -10.66
C ILE A 232 -29.02 6.22 -9.30
N LYS A 233 -30.19 6.81 -9.01
CA LYS A 233 -30.98 6.58 -7.80
C LYS A 233 -32.45 6.37 -8.15
N PHE A 234 -33.17 5.71 -7.23
CA PHE A 234 -34.61 5.55 -7.33
C PHE A 234 -35.36 6.88 -7.25
N LEU A 235 -36.49 6.97 -7.96
CA LEU A 235 -37.38 8.11 -7.92
C LEU A 235 -38.46 7.85 -6.86
N THR A 236 -38.34 8.47 -5.70
CA THR A 236 -39.23 8.18 -4.56
C THR A 236 -40.61 8.87 -4.65
N SER A 237 -40.97 9.42 -5.81
CA SER A 237 -42.23 10.16 -5.96
C SER A 237 -43.43 9.21 -5.93
N PRO A 238 -44.48 9.50 -5.14
CA PRO A 238 -45.70 8.68 -5.11
C PRO A 238 -46.42 8.58 -6.44
N LYS A 239 -46.32 9.63 -7.28
CA LYS A 239 -46.96 9.65 -8.60
C LYS A 239 -46.34 8.63 -9.56
N LEU A 240 -45.09 8.24 -9.33
CA LEU A 240 -44.33 7.38 -10.24
C LEU A 240 -44.39 5.90 -9.85
N ILE A 241 -44.76 5.56 -8.62
CA ILE A 241 -44.66 4.18 -8.12
C ILE A 241 -45.46 3.18 -8.96
N GLN A 242 -46.60 3.60 -9.52
CA GLN A 242 -47.41 2.77 -10.40
C GLN A 242 -46.67 2.43 -11.71
N LEU A 243 -45.96 3.41 -12.29
CA LEU A 243 -45.13 3.22 -13.48
C LEU A 243 -43.86 2.41 -13.15
N GLU A 244 -43.22 2.69 -12.03
CA GLU A 244 -42.00 1.97 -11.59
C GLU A 244 -42.29 0.49 -11.35
N VAL A 245 -43.41 0.15 -10.70
CA VAL A 245 -43.74 -1.25 -10.40
C VAL A 245 -44.10 -2.04 -11.68
N GLN A 246 -44.61 -1.39 -12.73
CA GLN A 246 -44.83 -2.03 -14.03
C GLN A 246 -43.52 -2.42 -14.72
N ASP A 247 -42.44 -1.66 -14.49
CA ASP A 247 -41.13 -1.92 -15.09
C ASP A 247 -40.53 -3.26 -14.58
N PRO A 248 -40.22 -4.21 -15.47
CA PRO A 248 -39.52 -5.44 -15.11
C PRO A 248 -38.13 -5.22 -14.51
N TYR A 249 -37.40 -4.17 -14.92
CA TYR A 249 -36.09 -3.88 -14.37
C TYR A 249 -36.21 -3.39 -12.93
N PHE A 250 -37.07 -2.42 -12.64
CA PHE A 250 -37.32 -1.96 -11.27
C PHE A 250 -37.67 -3.12 -10.32
N ARG A 251 -38.65 -3.97 -10.66
CA ARG A 251 -39.00 -5.15 -9.85
C ARG A 251 -37.80 -6.06 -9.63
N ARG A 252 -36.99 -6.31 -10.67
CA ARG A 252 -35.77 -7.12 -10.56
C ARG A 252 -34.77 -6.51 -9.58
N HIS A 253 -34.55 -5.20 -9.59
CA HIS A 253 -33.66 -4.53 -8.64
C HIS A 253 -34.12 -4.76 -7.19
N ILE A 254 -35.43 -4.61 -6.92
CA ILE A 254 -36.01 -4.83 -5.58
C ILE A 254 -35.89 -6.30 -5.14
N LEU A 255 -36.16 -7.24 -6.04
CA LEU A 255 -36.03 -8.67 -5.75
C LEU A 255 -34.58 -9.08 -5.48
N ILE A 256 -33.61 -8.51 -6.19
CA ILE A 256 -32.18 -8.72 -5.91
C ILE A 256 -31.81 -8.13 -4.55
N GLN A 257 -32.29 -6.93 -4.23
CA GLN A 257 -32.08 -6.32 -2.90
C GLN A 257 -32.67 -7.18 -1.78
N LEU A 258 -33.84 -7.78 -1.99
CA LEU A 258 -34.44 -8.72 -1.05
C LEU A 258 -33.55 -9.95 -0.82
N LEU A 259 -32.96 -10.52 -1.88
CA LEU A 259 -32.03 -11.65 -1.75
C LEU A 259 -30.76 -11.27 -0.97
N ILE A 260 -30.18 -10.09 -1.24
CA ILE A 260 -29.02 -9.57 -0.51
C ILE A 260 -29.39 -9.30 0.96
N PHE A 261 -30.57 -8.75 1.22
CA PHE A 261 -31.10 -8.52 2.56
C PHE A 261 -31.22 -9.83 3.34
N CYS A 262 -31.79 -10.88 2.74
CA CYS A 262 -31.87 -12.20 3.37
C CYS A 262 -30.47 -12.75 3.74
N GLN A 263 -29.47 -12.60 2.85
CA GLN A 263 -28.09 -13.02 3.16
C GLN A 263 -27.46 -12.18 4.27
N ALA A 264 -27.72 -10.87 4.30
CA ALA A 264 -27.23 -9.96 5.35
C ALA A 264 -27.82 -10.29 6.73
N VAL A 265 -29.12 -10.58 6.80
CA VAL A 265 -29.80 -10.99 8.04
C VAL A 265 -29.30 -12.35 8.53
N LYS A 266 -29.03 -13.31 7.63
CA LYS A 266 -28.39 -14.60 7.99
C LYS A 266 -27.01 -14.40 8.64
N LYS A 267 -26.27 -13.35 8.24
CA LYS A 267 -24.95 -13.03 8.78
C LYS A 267 -25.04 -12.33 10.14
N SER A 268 -25.97 -11.39 10.33
CA SER A 268 -26.15 -10.73 11.62
C SER A 268 -26.47 -11.81 12.65
N SER A 269 -25.58 -12.00 13.62
CA SER A 269 -25.75 -13.01 14.67
C SER A 269 -27.04 -12.70 15.41
N LEU A 270 -28.11 -13.41 15.06
CA LEU A 270 -29.43 -13.31 15.67
C LEU A 270 -29.29 -13.66 17.15
N LYS A 271 -29.28 -12.65 18.01
CA LYS A 271 -29.34 -12.81 19.47
C LYS A 271 -30.81 -12.93 19.87
N SER A 272 -31.48 -13.98 19.43
CA SER A 272 -32.89 -14.24 19.74
C SER A 272 -33.09 -15.66 20.26
N ASN A 273 -34.25 -15.91 20.87
CA ASN A 273 -34.63 -17.25 21.31
C ASN A 273 -34.61 -18.24 20.13
N GLU A 274 -34.25 -19.50 20.39
CA GLU A 274 -34.04 -20.52 19.36
C GLU A 274 -35.29 -20.79 18.50
N THR A 275 -36.48 -20.61 19.08
CA THR A 275 -37.77 -20.72 18.39
C THR A 275 -38.02 -19.58 17.40
N THR A 276 -37.87 -18.33 17.82
CA THR A 276 -38.06 -17.16 16.94
C THR A 276 -37.01 -17.12 15.84
N LEU A 277 -35.79 -17.59 16.12
CA LEU A 277 -34.73 -17.78 15.14
C LEU A 277 -35.16 -18.72 13.99
N ASN A 278 -35.82 -19.84 14.31
CA ASN A 278 -36.21 -20.83 13.31
C ASN A 278 -37.38 -20.33 12.45
N GLU A 279 -38.33 -19.59 13.03
CA GLU A 279 -39.41 -18.93 12.29
C GLU A 279 -38.86 -17.85 11.34
N MET A 280 -37.91 -17.04 11.80
CA MET A 280 -37.19 -16.07 10.96
C MET A 280 -36.48 -16.76 9.79
N LYS A 281 -35.75 -17.85 10.04
CA LYS A 281 -35.09 -18.62 8.96
C LYS A 281 -36.10 -19.17 7.94
N SER A 282 -37.20 -19.76 8.41
CA SER A 282 -38.24 -20.31 7.53
C SER A 282 -38.90 -19.23 6.66
N THR A 283 -39.20 -18.06 7.24
CA THR A 283 -39.78 -16.93 6.49
C THR A 283 -38.81 -16.36 5.47
N MET A 284 -37.51 -16.34 5.76
CA MET A 284 -36.47 -15.94 4.80
C MET A 284 -36.34 -16.91 3.64
N GLU A 285 -36.39 -18.23 3.89
CA GLU A 285 -36.40 -19.23 2.81
C GLU A 285 -37.62 -19.09 1.90
N GLU A 286 -38.78 -18.73 2.48
CA GLU A 286 -39.99 -18.42 1.71
C GLU A 286 -39.78 -17.21 0.79
N PHE A 287 -39.19 -16.12 1.32
CA PHE A 287 -38.86 -14.93 0.55
C PHE A 287 -37.87 -15.22 -0.56
N GLU A 288 -36.81 -15.97 -0.29
CA GLU A 288 -35.80 -16.36 -1.29
C GLU A 288 -36.41 -17.20 -2.43
N LYS A 289 -37.28 -18.17 -2.11
CA LYS A 289 -37.97 -18.99 -3.10
C LYS A 289 -38.90 -18.16 -3.96
N LYS A 290 -39.73 -17.31 -3.34
CA LYS A 290 -40.64 -16.40 -4.05
C LYS A 290 -39.88 -15.43 -4.95
N ALA A 291 -38.84 -14.78 -4.45
CA ALA A 291 -38.03 -13.84 -5.23
C ALA A 291 -37.38 -14.49 -6.45
N LYS A 292 -36.77 -15.68 -6.29
CA LYS A 292 -36.20 -16.43 -7.42
C LYS A 292 -37.26 -16.80 -8.45
N SER A 293 -38.41 -17.31 -8.01
CA SER A 293 -39.52 -17.67 -8.91
C SER A 293 -40.06 -16.46 -9.70
N LEU A 294 -40.08 -15.27 -9.08
CA LEU A 294 -40.51 -14.05 -9.74
C LEU A 294 -39.50 -13.59 -10.78
N ILE A 295 -38.20 -13.57 -10.44
CA ILE A 295 -37.12 -13.22 -11.38
C ILE A 295 -37.13 -14.14 -12.61
N GLU A 296 -37.41 -15.43 -12.43
CA GLU A 296 -37.51 -16.39 -13.53
C GLU A 296 -38.67 -16.09 -14.49
N LYS A 297 -39.77 -15.55 -13.96
CA LYS A 297 -40.97 -15.19 -14.72
C LYS A 297 -40.91 -13.80 -15.36
N THR A 298 -40.08 -12.88 -14.86
CA THR A 298 -40.03 -11.48 -15.32
C THR A 298 -39.46 -11.29 -16.73
N SER A 299 -38.75 -12.26 -17.33
CA SER A 299 -38.16 -12.08 -18.68
C SER A 299 -37.85 -13.39 -19.41
N SER A 300 -37.71 -13.31 -20.74
CA SER A 300 -37.30 -14.42 -21.62
C SER A 300 -35.99 -15.11 -21.18
N ASN A 301 -35.05 -14.35 -20.60
CA ASN A 301 -33.78 -14.83 -20.05
C ASN A 301 -33.80 -15.03 -18.51
N GLY A 302 -34.97 -15.00 -17.87
CA GLY A 302 -35.12 -15.01 -16.42
C GLY A 302 -34.42 -16.18 -15.71
N LYS A 303 -34.44 -17.38 -16.31
CA LYS A 303 -33.76 -18.57 -15.76
C LYS A 303 -32.23 -18.42 -15.72
N LYS A 304 -31.62 -17.86 -16.78
CA LYS A 304 -30.16 -17.62 -16.82
C LYS A 304 -29.77 -16.58 -15.76
N ILE A 305 -30.57 -15.54 -15.62
CA ILE A 305 -30.37 -14.47 -14.63
C ILE A 305 -30.51 -15.01 -13.21
N SER A 306 -31.55 -15.81 -12.92
CA SER A 306 -31.74 -16.48 -11.63
C SER A 306 -30.54 -17.37 -11.25
N ALA A 307 -30.04 -18.15 -12.21
CA ALA A 307 -28.84 -18.97 -12.02
C ALA A 307 -27.58 -18.12 -11.76
N ALA A 308 -27.40 -17.03 -12.51
CA ALA A 308 -26.27 -16.11 -12.33
C ALA A 308 -26.31 -15.43 -10.95
N ILE A 309 -27.48 -14.95 -10.52
CA ILE A 309 -27.66 -14.34 -9.19
C ILE A 309 -27.38 -15.37 -8.10
N SER A 310 -27.87 -16.60 -8.23
CA SER A 310 -27.58 -17.67 -7.26
C SER A 310 -26.09 -17.97 -7.16
N HIS A 311 -25.36 -17.95 -8.28
CA HIS A 311 -23.92 -18.10 -8.29
C HIS A 311 -23.20 -16.90 -7.64
N ILE A 312 -23.67 -15.67 -7.87
CA ILE A 312 -23.12 -14.45 -7.25
C ILE A 312 -23.29 -14.48 -5.73
N LEU A 313 -24.47 -14.84 -5.22
CA LEU A 313 -24.72 -14.92 -3.76
C LEU A 313 -23.86 -16.00 -3.10
N LYS A 314 -23.64 -17.14 -3.77
CA LYS A 314 -22.70 -18.18 -3.30
C LYS A 314 -21.26 -17.68 -3.26
N ARG A 315 -20.83 -16.92 -4.27
CA ARG A 315 -19.51 -16.27 -4.26
C ARG A 315 -19.40 -15.25 -3.13
N GLU A 316 -20.47 -14.49 -2.85
CA GLU A 316 -20.51 -13.56 -1.72
C GLU A 316 -20.39 -14.29 -0.38
N GLU A 317 -21.04 -15.44 -0.21
CA GLU A 317 -20.91 -16.27 0.99
C GLU A 317 -19.45 -16.69 1.22
N ASN A 318 -18.77 -17.14 0.16
CA ASN A 318 -17.34 -17.45 0.21
C ASN A 318 -16.50 -16.22 0.59
N TRP A 319 -16.84 -15.05 0.07
CA TRP A 319 -16.16 -13.79 0.40
C TRP A 319 -16.36 -13.38 1.86
N ILE A 320 -17.57 -13.58 2.39
CA ILE A 320 -17.88 -13.35 3.81
C ILE A 320 -17.08 -14.29 4.70
N ASN A 321 -16.99 -15.58 4.34
CA ASN A 321 -16.22 -16.57 5.10
C ASN A 321 -14.72 -16.26 5.06
N TRP A 322 -14.18 -15.92 3.89
CA TRP A 322 -12.80 -15.47 3.77
C TRP A 322 -12.48 -14.24 4.65
N LYS A 323 -13.42 -13.28 4.75
CA LYS A 323 -13.26 -12.14 5.66
C LYS A 323 -13.25 -12.55 7.13
N LYS A 324 -14.10 -13.51 7.53
CA LYS A 324 -14.12 -14.06 8.89
C LYS A 324 -12.81 -14.77 9.22
N ASP A 325 -12.20 -15.42 8.24
CA ASP A 325 -10.90 -16.11 8.38
C ASP A 325 -9.70 -15.16 8.43
N GLY A 326 -9.92 -13.85 8.59
CA GLY A 326 -8.86 -12.86 8.73
C GLY A 326 -8.28 -12.38 7.39
N CYS A 327 -9.01 -12.54 6.28
CA CYS A 327 -8.61 -12.06 4.96
C CYS A 327 -7.26 -12.62 4.50
N VAL A 328 -7.08 -13.95 4.58
CA VAL A 328 -5.84 -14.63 4.20
C VAL A 328 -5.39 -14.31 2.77
N SER A 329 -4.08 -14.16 2.56
CA SER A 329 -3.53 -13.84 1.24
C SER A 329 -3.88 -14.90 0.19
N PHE A 330 -4.39 -14.44 -0.95
CA PHE A 330 -4.57 -15.26 -2.16
C PHE A 330 -3.36 -15.20 -3.10
N GLU A 331 -2.38 -14.35 -2.81
CA GLU A 331 -1.21 -14.16 -3.65
C GLU A 331 -0.35 -15.42 -3.59
N ARG A 332 -0.41 -16.18 -4.67
CA ARG A 332 0.63 -17.14 -5.01
C ARG A 332 1.71 -16.32 -5.68
N PHE A 333 2.63 -15.76 -4.89
CA PHE A 333 3.91 -15.37 -5.46
C PHE A 333 4.44 -16.62 -6.18
N GLU A 334 4.78 -16.48 -7.46
CA GLU A 334 5.63 -17.48 -8.10
C GLU A 334 6.77 -17.68 -7.12
N LYS A 335 6.84 -18.88 -6.50
CA LYS A 335 8.00 -19.22 -5.71
C LYS A 335 9.14 -19.04 -6.70
N ASP A 336 9.96 -18.00 -6.51
CA ASP A 336 11.15 -17.72 -7.32
C ASP A 336 11.66 -19.04 -7.80
N SER A 337 11.53 -19.26 -9.12
CA SER A 337 11.73 -20.55 -9.77
C SER A 337 12.77 -21.31 -9.00
N LYS A 338 12.33 -22.27 -8.17
CA LYS A 338 13.25 -23.04 -7.33
C LYS A 338 14.20 -23.63 -8.33
N VAL A 339 15.43 -23.11 -8.36
CA VAL A 339 16.57 -23.73 -9.00
C VAL A 339 16.42 -25.19 -8.66
N GLN A 340 16.15 -26.00 -9.70
CA GLN A 340 15.78 -27.40 -9.52
C GLN A 340 16.81 -27.98 -8.57
N LYS A 341 16.35 -28.42 -7.39
CA LYS A 341 17.20 -29.14 -6.45
C LYS A 341 17.59 -30.41 -7.19
N THR A 342 18.74 -30.39 -7.86
CA THR A 342 19.32 -31.57 -8.47
C THR A 342 19.46 -32.60 -7.35
N HIS A 343 18.92 -33.79 -7.61
CA HIS A 343 18.91 -34.90 -6.66
C HIS A 343 20.33 -35.11 -6.10
N LYS A 344 20.51 -34.93 -4.78
CA LYS A 344 21.74 -35.35 -4.11
C LYS A 344 21.85 -36.86 -4.27
N ARG A 345 22.81 -37.33 -5.10
CA ARG A 345 23.24 -38.73 -5.06
C ARG A 345 23.93 -39.01 -3.71
N PRO A 346 23.70 -40.17 -3.08
CA PRO A 346 24.43 -40.57 -1.88
C PRO A 346 25.91 -40.74 -2.21
N LEU A 347 26.79 -40.03 -1.50
CA LEU A 347 28.23 -40.25 -1.57
C LEU A 347 28.55 -41.51 -0.74
N GLU A 348 29.19 -42.48 -1.37
CA GLU A 348 29.79 -43.62 -0.69
C GLU A 348 30.92 -43.15 0.25
N LYS A 349 31.02 -43.85 1.38
CA LYS A 349 32.01 -43.63 2.43
C LYS A 349 33.37 -44.21 2.02
N SER A 350 34.40 -43.37 2.03
CA SER A 350 35.78 -43.72 2.40
C SER A 350 36.36 -42.45 3.01
N GLY A 351 36.67 -42.34 4.30
CA GLY A 351 37.55 -43.21 5.07
C GLY A 351 38.88 -42.48 5.23
N GLY A 352 39.11 -41.88 6.41
CA GLY A 352 40.42 -41.34 6.80
C GLY A 352 40.43 -39.90 7.30
N GLU A 353 40.63 -39.76 8.62
CA GLU A 353 41.35 -38.69 9.32
C GLU A 353 40.62 -37.36 9.58
N GLU A 354 39.99 -37.35 10.77
CA GLU A 354 39.71 -36.16 11.58
C GLU A 354 41.03 -35.54 12.07
N GLU A 355 41.30 -34.30 11.68
CA GLU A 355 41.91 -33.21 12.49
C GLU A 355 42.53 -32.14 11.57
N ALA A 356 41.81 -31.04 11.33
CA ALA A 356 42.33 -29.68 11.05
C ALA A 356 41.19 -28.76 10.55
N SER A 357 40.22 -28.47 11.42
CA SER A 357 39.14 -27.53 11.14
C SER A 357 39.55 -26.11 11.49
N LYS A 358 40.35 -25.45 10.63
CA LYS A 358 40.47 -23.98 10.58
C LYS A 358 40.53 -23.51 9.12
N ASN A 359 39.49 -22.78 8.72
CA ASN A 359 39.39 -21.94 7.52
C ASN A 359 39.69 -22.57 6.16
N LYS A 360 38.86 -23.52 5.71
CA LYS A 360 38.76 -23.82 4.27
C LYS A 360 37.72 -22.90 3.64
N LYS A 361 38.16 -21.77 3.05
CA LYS A 361 37.31 -20.92 2.19
C LYS A 361 36.68 -21.84 1.14
N VAL A 362 35.35 -21.88 1.09
CA VAL A 362 34.59 -22.71 0.15
C VAL A 362 34.89 -22.20 -1.25
N LYS A 363 35.69 -22.94 -2.02
CA LYS A 363 35.94 -22.62 -3.43
C LYS A 363 34.64 -22.80 -4.21
N VAL A 364 34.18 -21.74 -4.86
CA VAL A 364 33.00 -21.77 -5.73
C VAL A 364 33.45 -22.34 -7.07
N SER A 365 32.81 -23.44 -7.50
CA SER A 365 33.02 -24.01 -8.83
C SER A 365 31.81 -23.67 -9.72
N LEU A 366 32.09 -22.93 -10.78
CA LEU A 366 31.18 -22.44 -11.82
C LEU A 366 31.26 -23.32 -13.09
N GLY A 367 32.02 -24.41 -13.05
CA GLY A 367 32.04 -25.47 -14.07
C GLY A 367 33.08 -25.30 -15.18
N ASN A 368 33.84 -24.19 -15.19
CA ASN A 368 34.98 -24.00 -16.08
C ASN A 368 36.18 -23.52 -15.25
N GLU A 369 37.34 -24.17 -15.40
CA GLU A 369 38.55 -23.88 -14.62
C GLU A 369 38.95 -22.39 -14.66
N LEU A 370 38.74 -21.70 -15.77
CA LEU A 370 39.04 -20.26 -15.86
C LEU A 370 38.11 -19.40 -15.01
N LEU A 371 36.81 -19.74 -14.96
CA LEU A 371 35.83 -19.04 -14.14
C LEU A 371 35.98 -19.39 -12.66
N ASP A 372 36.28 -20.64 -12.37
CA ASP A 372 36.57 -21.11 -11.01
C ASP A 372 37.80 -20.38 -10.45
N ASN A 373 38.83 -20.17 -11.27
CA ASN A 373 40.02 -19.44 -10.86
C ASN A 373 39.75 -17.94 -10.67
N LEU A 374 38.98 -17.31 -11.56
CA LEU A 374 38.65 -15.89 -11.43
C LEU A 374 37.79 -15.61 -10.20
N TRP A 375 36.79 -16.45 -9.94
CA TRP A 375 35.83 -16.22 -8.87
C TRP A 375 36.38 -16.50 -7.47
N ASN A 376 37.43 -17.32 -7.39
CA ASN A 376 38.12 -17.62 -6.14
C ASN A 376 39.36 -16.74 -5.91
N GLN A 377 39.53 -15.65 -6.66
CA GLN A 377 40.58 -14.67 -6.37
C GLN A 377 40.26 -13.91 -5.07
N PRO A 378 41.27 -13.61 -4.24
CA PRO A 378 41.08 -12.79 -3.05
C PRO A 378 40.70 -11.36 -3.47
N THR A 379 39.49 -10.93 -3.11
CA THR A 379 39.00 -9.56 -3.33
C THR A 379 38.99 -8.72 -2.04
N THR A 380 39.53 -9.25 -0.95
CA THR A 380 39.53 -8.57 0.36
C THR A 380 40.65 -7.54 0.39
N ILE A 381 40.37 -6.36 0.96
CA ILE A 381 41.32 -5.25 1.12
C ILE A 381 42.59 -5.67 1.89
N GLU A 382 42.49 -6.68 2.75
CA GLU A 382 43.59 -7.27 3.52
C GLU A 382 44.63 -8.00 2.64
N ASP A 383 44.24 -8.48 1.47
CA ASP A 383 45.13 -9.19 0.52
C ASP A 383 45.77 -8.21 -0.50
N PHE A 384 45.44 -6.91 -0.43
CA PHE A 384 46.03 -5.88 -1.28
C PHE A 384 47.35 -5.40 -0.66
N GLU A 385 48.46 -6.02 -1.07
CA GLU A 385 49.79 -5.45 -0.84
C GLU A 385 49.85 -4.11 -1.57
N GLY A 386 49.81 -3.01 -0.80
CA GLY A 386 49.91 -1.66 -1.34
C GLY A 386 51.20 -1.46 -2.16
N PRO A 387 51.29 -0.37 -2.95
CA PRO A 387 52.49 -0.09 -3.74
C PRO A 387 53.74 -0.09 -2.85
N PRO A 388 54.85 -0.72 -3.29
CA PRO A 388 56.05 -0.83 -2.48
C PRO A 388 56.60 0.56 -2.17
N ASP A 389 56.95 0.80 -0.90
CA ASP A 389 57.53 2.06 -0.45
C ASP A 389 58.85 2.35 -1.20
N VAL A 390 59.18 3.64 -1.38
CA VAL A 390 60.37 4.11 -2.09
C VAL A 390 61.64 3.49 -1.51
N GLN A 391 61.67 3.29 -0.18
CA GLN A 391 62.75 2.64 0.55
C GLN A 391 62.91 1.17 0.19
N HIS A 392 61.80 0.43 0.06
CA HIS A 392 61.82 -0.99 -0.29
C HIS A 392 62.25 -1.19 -1.75
N PHE A 393 61.82 -0.31 -2.65
CA PHE A 393 62.23 -0.34 -4.06
C PHE A 393 63.74 -0.06 -4.25
N LEU A 394 64.31 0.85 -3.45
CA LEU A 394 65.72 1.24 -3.56
C LEU A 394 66.67 0.34 -2.74
N ALA A 395 66.15 -0.53 -1.85
CA ALA A 395 66.97 -1.36 -0.97
C ALA A 395 68.02 -2.23 -1.70
N PRO A 396 67.71 -2.92 -2.82
CA PRO A 396 68.72 -3.70 -3.56
C PRO A 396 69.83 -2.81 -4.15
N ALA A 397 69.48 -1.61 -4.63
CA ALA A 397 70.46 -0.66 -5.18
C ALA A 397 71.35 -0.06 -4.09
N ILE A 398 70.80 0.19 -2.89
CA ILE A 398 71.56 0.65 -1.72
C ILE A 398 72.54 -0.42 -1.25
N GLU A 399 72.15 -1.68 -1.24
CA GLU A 399 73.00 -2.81 -0.85
C GLU A 399 74.13 -3.06 -1.86
N GLU A 400 73.84 -2.92 -3.15
CA GLU A 400 74.81 -2.99 -4.25
C GLU A 400 75.85 -1.84 -4.19
N LEU A 401 75.41 -0.61 -3.90
CA LEU A 401 76.29 0.55 -3.71
C LEU A 401 77.17 0.44 -2.44
N LYS A 402 76.71 -0.29 -1.41
CA LYS A 402 77.46 -0.50 -0.15
C LYS A 402 78.47 -1.64 -0.21
N SER A 403 78.16 -2.70 -0.96
CA SER A 403 78.97 -3.94 -0.98
C SER A 403 80.18 -3.86 -1.91
N GLY A 404 80.19 -2.96 -2.90
CA GLY A 404 81.39 -2.58 -3.67
C GLY A 404 81.96 -3.64 -4.62
N ASP A 405 81.50 -4.89 -4.56
CA ASP A 405 81.98 -6.01 -5.39
C ASP A 405 80.87 -6.50 -6.36
N PHE A 406 80.72 -5.82 -7.50
CA PHE A 406 79.87 -6.29 -8.60
C PHE A 406 80.48 -5.96 -9.98
N ASP A 407 80.28 -6.88 -10.93
CA ASP A 407 80.72 -6.78 -12.32
C ASP A 407 80.08 -5.54 -13.00
N PRO A 408 80.87 -4.62 -13.60
CA PRO A 408 80.38 -3.34 -14.14
C PRO A 408 79.29 -3.47 -15.23
N ALA A 409 79.11 -4.64 -15.84
CA ALA A 409 78.07 -4.88 -16.85
C ALA A 409 76.68 -5.20 -16.26
N SER A 410 76.59 -5.51 -14.96
CA SER A 410 75.36 -5.98 -14.30
C SER A 410 74.84 -5.04 -13.21
N LYS A 411 75.21 -3.75 -13.29
CA LYS A 411 74.76 -2.75 -12.31
C LYS A 411 73.27 -2.45 -12.44
N ILE A 412 72.49 -2.67 -11.38
CA ILE A 412 71.05 -2.42 -11.39
C ILE A 412 70.77 -0.91 -11.54
N VAL A 413 71.65 -0.09 -10.95
CA VAL A 413 71.59 1.39 -11.00
C VAL A 413 71.77 1.94 -12.41
N ASP A 414 72.47 1.24 -13.30
CA ASP A 414 72.73 1.67 -14.69
C ASP A 414 71.64 1.19 -15.67
N GLY A 415 70.71 0.36 -15.21
CA GLY A 415 69.57 -0.09 -15.99
C GLY A 415 68.61 1.07 -16.30
N LYS A 416 68.44 1.42 -17.58
CA LYS A 416 67.53 2.50 -18.04
C LYS A 416 66.11 2.40 -17.46
N ILE A 417 65.59 1.18 -17.34
CA ILE A 417 64.24 0.91 -16.80
C ILE A 417 64.20 1.15 -15.28
N PHE A 418 65.25 0.76 -14.57
CA PHE A 418 65.36 0.97 -13.13
C PHE A 418 65.49 2.45 -12.80
N GLN A 419 66.37 3.18 -13.51
CA GLN A 419 66.52 4.62 -13.36
C GLN A 419 65.19 5.33 -13.58
N TRP A 420 64.48 5.01 -14.66
CA TRP A 420 63.19 5.63 -14.96
C TRP A 420 62.11 5.36 -13.91
N LYS A 421 62.07 4.14 -13.35
CA LYS A 421 61.18 3.81 -12.22
C LYS A 421 61.59 4.59 -10.95
N ALA A 422 62.88 4.63 -10.63
CA ALA A 422 63.42 5.35 -9.48
C ALA A 422 63.13 6.87 -9.56
N HIS A 423 63.38 7.51 -10.70
CA HIS A 423 63.08 8.93 -10.93
C HIS A 423 61.61 9.27 -10.69
N ARG A 424 60.68 8.37 -11.05
CA ARG A 424 59.24 8.59 -10.85
C ARG A 424 58.80 8.42 -9.40
N MET A 425 59.37 7.44 -8.70
CA MET A 425 59.11 7.23 -7.28
C MET A 425 59.67 8.39 -6.44
N LEU A 426 60.89 8.83 -6.74
CA LEU A 426 61.56 9.94 -6.04
C LEU A 426 60.92 11.31 -6.26
N ARG A 427 60.13 11.49 -7.34
CA ARG A 427 59.43 12.75 -7.62
C ARG A 427 58.40 13.13 -6.55
N GLN A 428 57.95 12.17 -5.74
CA GLN A 428 57.04 12.45 -4.62
C GLN A 428 57.72 13.27 -3.51
N ASN A 429 59.05 13.22 -3.40
CA ASN A 429 59.82 13.99 -2.43
C ASN A 429 60.54 15.15 -3.14
N PHE A 430 60.12 16.39 -2.84
CA PHE A 430 60.61 17.59 -3.53
C PHE A 430 62.13 17.79 -3.40
N ASP A 431 62.69 17.57 -2.20
CA ASP A 431 64.14 17.74 -1.95
C ASP A 431 65.00 16.76 -2.76
N MET A 432 64.51 15.53 -2.91
CA MET A 432 65.16 14.47 -3.69
C MET A 432 65.09 14.72 -5.19
N MET A 433 64.07 15.44 -5.67
CA MET A 433 63.95 15.84 -7.06
C MET A 433 65.00 16.90 -7.43
N VAL A 434 65.29 17.83 -6.51
CA VAL A 434 66.27 18.91 -6.70
C VAL A 434 67.70 18.37 -6.66
N SER A 435 67.98 17.35 -5.84
CA SER A 435 69.30 16.69 -5.85
C SER A 435 69.52 15.86 -7.12
N LEU A 436 68.46 15.24 -7.66
CA LEU A 436 68.48 14.47 -8.91
C LEU A 436 68.75 15.30 -10.17
N SER A 437 68.46 16.61 -10.16
CA SER A 437 68.77 17.49 -11.29
C SER A 437 70.26 17.85 -11.37
N ASN A 438 70.99 17.69 -10.26
CA ASN A 438 72.36 18.17 -10.12
C ASN A 438 73.40 17.03 -10.01
N SER A 439 72.98 15.80 -9.74
CA SER A 439 73.85 14.64 -9.51
C SER A 439 73.32 13.35 -10.14
N SER A 440 74.17 12.32 -10.26
CA SER A 440 73.76 11.00 -10.75
C SER A 440 72.87 10.28 -9.72
N LEU A 441 72.01 9.36 -10.18
CA LEU A 441 71.07 8.62 -9.31
C LEU A 441 71.80 7.90 -8.16
N GLY A 442 73.01 7.39 -8.38
CA GLY A 442 73.81 6.71 -7.35
C GLY A 442 74.21 7.62 -6.19
N ASP A 443 74.54 8.88 -6.48
CA ASP A 443 74.96 9.85 -5.47
C ASP A 443 73.77 10.33 -4.61
N VAL A 444 72.59 10.39 -5.21
CA VAL A 444 71.35 10.80 -4.53
C VAL A 444 70.82 9.71 -3.60
N ILE A 445 70.99 8.43 -3.97
CA ILE A 445 70.61 7.27 -3.13
C ILE A 445 71.43 7.19 -1.84
N LEU A 446 72.67 7.70 -1.82
CA LEU A 446 73.57 7.68 -0.66
C LEU A 446 73.39 8.87 0.30
N THR A 447 72.41 9.74 0.07
CA THR A 447 72.20 10.92 0.92
C THR A 447 71.61 10.56 2.30
N PRO A 448 72.03 11.23 3.40
CA PRO A 448 71.64 10.87 4.77
C PRO A 448 70.12 10.97 5.06
N GLN A 449 69.39 11.79 4.29
CA GLN A 449 67.96 12.03 4.47
C GLN A 449 67.08 10.80 4.17
N LEU A 450 67.55 9.84 3.36
CA LEU A 450 66.88 8.56 3.16
C LEU A 450 67.03 7.62 4.36
N PHE A 451 68.09 7.80 5.16
CA PHE A 451 68.43 6.94 6.29
C PHE A 451 67.62 7.28 7.55
N GLU A 452 67.29 8.56 7.76
CA GLU A 452 66.55 9.03 8.93
C GLU A 452 65.04 8.69 8.87
N LEU A 453 64.45 8.65 7.67
CA LEU A 453 63.05 8.22 7.47
C LEU A 453 62.79 6.72 7.74
N LYS A 454 63.86 5.90 7.80
CA LYS A 454 63.77 4.48 8.17
C LYS A 454 63.56 4.29 9.66
N GLN A 455 64.07 5.20 10.51
CA GLN A 455 63.89 5.11 11.96
C GLN A 455 62.47 5.51 12.39
N GLU A 456 61.86 6.51 11.74
CA GLU A 456 60.48 6.95 12.06
C GLU A 456 59.40 5.98 11.55
N SER A 457 59.66 5.22 10.48
CA SER A 457 58.74 4.20 9.95
C SER A 457 58.80 2.88 10.73
N ASP A 458 59.99 2.44 11.15
CA ASP A 458 60.17 1.22 11.97
C ASP A 458 59.65 1.39 13.41
N GLU A 459 59.66 2.61 13.98
CA GLU A 459 59.08 2.90 15.31
C GLU A 459 57.54 2.91 15.28
N ASN A 460 56.93 3.47 14.22
CA ASN A 460 55.47 3.51 14.05
C ASN A 460 54.87 2.11 13.80
N TYR A 461 55.59 1.24 13.08
CA TYR A 461 55.14 -0.15 12.86
C TYR A 461 55.13 -0.96 14.17
N LYS A 462 56.15 -0.82 15.01
CA LYS A 462 56.27 -1.53 16.31
C LYS A 462 55.26 -1.06 17.39
N GLN A 463 54.73 0.15 17.29
CA GLN A 463 53.66 0.65 18.18
C GLN A 463 52.27 0.15 17.74
N SER A 464 52.05 -0.08 16.44
CA SER A 464 50.78 -0.61 15.92
C SER A 464 50.56 -2.10 16.26
N GLU A 465 51.61 -2.92 16.28
CA GLU A 465 51.54 -4.34 16.67
C GLU A 465 51.30 -4.55 18.18
N LYS A 466 51.82 -3.65 19.04
CA LYS A 466 51.63 -3.75 20.51
C LYS A 466 50.24 -3.40 21.02
N THR A 467 49.40 -2.78 20.19
CA THR A 467 48.07 -2.29 20.60
C THR A 467 46.94 -3.25 20.22
N GLN A 468 47.22 -4.33 19.47
CA GLN A 468 46.22 -5.33 19.04
C GLN A 468 46.32 -6.69 19.78
N GLU A 469 47.32 -6.93 20.63
CA GLU A 469 47.44 -8.13 21.47
C GLU A 469 47.32 -7.82 22.97
N LYS A 470 46.08 -7.70 23.47
CA LYS A 470 45.61 -7.87 24.87
C LYS A 470 44.12 -7.48 24.86
N THR A 471 43.10 -8.30 25.12
CA THR A 471 42.93 -9.66 25.66
C THR A 471 41.44 -10.04 25.46
N PRO A 472 41.07 -11.35 25.56
CA PRO A 472 39.73 -11.86 25.27
C PRO A 472 38.79 -11.97 26.50
N GLU A 473 37.50 -12.21 26.21
CA GLU A 473 36.49 -13.02 26.93
C GLU A 473 36.20 -12.80 28.44
N ALA A 474 34.95 -12.40 28.76
CA ALA A 474 33.91 -13.29 29.32
C ALA A 474 32.90 -12.60 30.28
N MET A 475 31.61 -12.80 29.93
CA MET A 475 30.42 -13.04 30.77
C MET A 475 30.00 -12.13 31.95
N ASN A 476 28.83 -11.52 31.74
CA ASN A 476 27.63 -11.49 32.62
C ASN A 476 27.80 -11.65 34.14
N THR A 477 27.46 -10.58 34.88
CA THR A 477 26.34 -10.56 35.86
C THR A 477 26.02 -9.11 36.25
N SER A 478 24.73 -8.75 36.27
CA SER A 478 24.12 -7.57 36.92
C SER A 478 24.41 -7.52 38.44
N PRO A 479 24.14 -6.44 39.22
CA PRO A 479 23.18 -5.34 39.01
C PRO A 479 23.70 -3.90 39.34
N SER A 480 22.97 -2.88 38.88
CA SER A 480 23.18 -1.46 39.25
C SER A 480 22.54 -1.11 40.61
N PRO A 481 23.16 -0.21 41.39
CA PRO A 481 22.45 1.03 41.73
C PRO A 481 23.33 2.30 41.90
N ALA A 482 22.77 3.42 41.44
CA ALA A 482 22.64 4.74 42.07
C ALA A 482 23.83 5.57 42.64
N LEU A 483 23.61 6.90 42.57
CA LEU A 483 24.24 8.03 43.29
C LEU A 483 25.65 8.46 42.79
N SER A 484 26.00 9.74 42.64
CA SER A 484 25.43 11.01 43.11
C SER A 484 26.24 12.21 42.60
N ARG A 485 25.58 13.39 42.52
CA ARG A 485 26.02 14.76 42.95
C ARG A 485 27.32 15.35 42.34
N SER A 486 27.48 16.64 42.10
CA SER A 486 26.73 17.87 42.42
C SER A 486 27.36 19.05 41.65
N SER A 487 26.52 20.01 41.23
CA SER A 487 26.55 21.45 41.58
C SER A 487 27.46 22.36 40.75
N ASP A 488 26.87 23.32 40.04
CA ASP A 488 26.92 24.70 40.57
C ASP A 488 25.79 25.64 40.06
N LYS A 489 25.49 26.64 40.89
CA LYS A 489 24.31 27.53 40.90
C LYS A 489 24.46 28.79 40.02
N THR A 490 23.34 29.35 39.57
CA THR A 490 22.75 30.68 39.94
C THR A 490 21.59 31.03 38.97
N LYS A 491 20.30 31.16 39.34
CA LYS A 491 19.53 32.06 40.24
C LYS A 491 18.87 33.24 39.49
N LYS A 492 17.53 33.20 39.30
CA LYS A 492 16.51 34.28 39.44
C LYS A 492 15.23 33.90 38.66
N THR A 493 14.12 33.48 39.28
CA THR A 493 13.04 34.19 40.03
C THR A 493 11.72 34.16 39.23
N GLU A 494 10.77 33.35 39.72
CA GLU A 494 9.33 33.39 39.41
C GLU A 494 8.62 34.52 40.19
N PRO A 495 7.30 34.70 39.97
CA PRO A 495 6.42 34.43 41.10
C PRO A 495 5.18 33.58 40.74
N SER A 496 4.90 32.65 41.66
CA SER A 496 3.67 31.88 41.85
C SER A 496 2.53 32.73 42.44
N THR A 497 1.27 32.39 42.15
CA THR A 497 0.19 32.50 43.14
C THR A 497 -0.87 31.39 42.97
N THR A 498 -1.33 30.96 44.14
CA THR A 498 -2.14 29.80 44.49
C THR A 498 -3.64 30.05 44.43
N LYS A 499 -4.37 28.92 44.32
CA LYS A 499 -5.82 28.76 44.50
C LYS A 499 -6.34 29.33 45.84
N SER A 500 -7.57 29.85 45.82
CA SER A 500 -8.50 29.81 46.95
C SER A 500 -9.94 29.99 46.47
N GLU A 501 -10.79 28.97 46.70
CA GLU A 501 -12.25 29.08 46.75
C GLU A 501 -12.67 29.61 48.14
N VAL A 502 -13.64 30.53 48.24
CA VAL A 502 -14.69 30.58 49.29
C VAL A 502 -15.91 31.38 48.80
N LYS A 503 -17.09 30.83 49.12
CA LYS A 503 -18.48 31.30 48.98
C LYS A 503 -18.82 32.67 49.59
N THR A 504 -19.86 33.35 49.06
CA THR A 504 -21.03 33.96 49.78
C THR A 504 -21.92 34.69 48.73
N VAL A 505 -23.20 34.33 48.49
CA VAL A 505 -24.46 34.64 49.20
C VAL A 505 -24.99 36.10 49.07
N LYS A 506 -26.14 36.20 48.36
CA LYS A 506 -27.32 37.11 48.47
C LYS A 506 -27.25 38.64 48.23
N LYS A 507 -28.23 39.04 47.39
CA LYS A 507 -29.12 40.24 47.44
C LYS A 507 -28.50 41.62 47.23
N LYS A 508 -28.89 42.29 46.14
CA LYS A 508 -30.10 43.12 46.09
C LYS A 508 -30.57 43.29 44.65
#